data_AF-A0A7I0HV98-F1
#
_entry.id   AF-A0A7I0HV98-F1
#
_cell.length_a   1.000
_cell.length_b   1.000
_cell.length_c   1.000
_cell.angle_alpha   90.00
_cell.angle_beta   90.00
_cell.angle_gamma   90.00
#
_symmetry.space_group_name_H-M   'P 1'
#
loop_
_entity.id
_entity.type
_entity.pdbx_description
1 polymer ?
#
loop_
_entity_poly.entity_id
_entity_poly.type
_entity_poly.pdbx_seq_one_letter_code
_entity_poly.pdbx_strand_id
1 'polypeptide(L)'
;MNLVLNLIITLVLFSACRPSEITKEEITSIRDQNKETLTIFSEKILPKILGSEFKRVETGVDKDNQNEVHITYGSNSALTFNDPSEYRKVLTEYQSLVMLRIGYALNLHHFHRLSLSLSKPFFIQGEKNPETEIQEAEIFRTTISQLDLVKFFENHPKFDPYKSPKLGDKEWVSTTEEVQKHWKVELDEISRVKVE
;
A
#
# COMPACT_ATOMS: atom_id res chain seq x y z
N MET A 1 -23.71 -1.35 44.10
CA MET A 1 -23.88 -2.11 42.84
C MET A 1 -23.49 -1.30 41.58
N ASN A 2 -22.67 -0.24 41.70
CA ASN A 2 -22.28 0.62 40.57
C ASN A 2 -20.80 0.50 40.16
N LEU A 3 -19.95 -0.04 41.03
CA LEU A 3 -18.51 -0.09 40.78
C LEU A 3 -18.11 -1.24 39.84
N VAL A 4 -18.76 -2.41 39.99
CA VAL A 4 -18.49 -3.60 39.17
C VAL A 4 -19.01 -3.43 37.74
N LEU A 5 -20.17 -2.77 37.57
CA LEU A 5 -20.76 -2.50 36.26
C LEU A 5 -19.94 -1.47 35.47
N ASN A 6 -19.45 -0.40 36.14
CA ASN A 6 -18.57 0.57 35.52
C ASN A 6 -17.22 -0.04 35.12
N LEU A 7 -16.67 -0.98 35.92
CA LEU A 7 -15.42 -1.66 35.59
C LEU A 7 -15.55 -2.54 34.33
N ILE A 8 -16.67 -3.26 34.19
CA ILE A 8 -16.94 -4.12 33.02
C ILE A 8 -17.17 -3.28 31.76
N ILE A 9 -17.91 -2.17 31.84
CA ILE A 9 -18.13 -1.26 30.70
C ILE A 9 -16.82 -0.63 30.23
N THR A 10 -15.93 -0.26 31.17
CA THR A 10 -14.62 0.30 30.82
C THR A 10 -13.72 -0.73 30.13
N LEU A 11 -13.74 -2.01 30.57
CA LEU A 11 -12.92 -3.07 30.00
C LEU A 11 -13.35 -3.48 28.58
N VAL A 12 -14.66 -3.44 28.30
CA VAL A 12 -15.21 -3.72 26.96
C VAL A 12 -14.88 -2.60 25.97
N LEU A 13 -14.86 -1.34 26.42
CA LEU A 13 -14.53 -0.19 25.57
C LEU A 13 -13.04 -0.11 25.19
N PHE A 14 -12.12 -0.57 26.06
CA PHE A 14 -10.69 -0.62 25.74
C PHE A 14 -10.30 -1.79 24.82
N SER A 15 -11.10 -2.87 24.78
CA SER A 15 -10.82 -4.05 23.95
C SER A 15 -11.33 -3.91 22.51
N ALA A 16 -12.26 -2.97 22.27
CA ALA A 16 -12.96 -2.82 20.99
C ALA A 16 -12.36 -1.76 20.04
N CYS A 17 -11.27 -1.08 20.42
CA CYS A 17 -10.68 0.03 19.65
C CYS A 17 -9.21 -0.18 19.29
N ARG A 18 -8.81 -1.40 18.91
CA ARG A 18 -7.65 -1.57 18.03
C ARG A 18 -8.15 -2.15 16.72
N PRO A 19 -7.98 -1.46 15.58
CA PRO A 19 -8.11 -2.12 14.29
C PRO A 19 -7.25 -3.37 14.34
N SER A 20 -7.79 -4.52 13.91
CA SER A 20 -6.97 -5.72 13.78
C SER A 20 -5.88 -5.42 12.77
N GLU A 21 -4.63 -5.27 13.23
CA GLU A 21 -3.48 -5.19 12.35
C GLU A 21 -3.43 -6.50 11.54
N ILE A 22 -3.44 -6.38 10.21
CA ILE A 22 -3.30 -7.54 9.32
C ILE A 22 -1.94 -8.17 9.54
N THR A 23 -1.92 -9.50 9.71
CA THR A 23 -0.69 -10.25 9.92
C THR A 23 -0.30 -11.05 8.68
N LYS A 24 0.98 -11.42 8.61
CA LYS A 24 1.49 -12.30 7.54
C LYS A 24 0.78 -13.64 7.55
N GLU A 25 0.46 -14.19 8.72
CA GLU A 25 -0.24 -15.48 8.86
C GLU A 25 -1.66 -15.41 8.27
N GLU A 26 -2.41 -14.33 8.53
CA GLU A 26 -3.74 -14.13 7.96
C GLU A 26 -3.67 -14.09 6.43
N ILE A 27 -2.77 -13.27 5.87
CA ILE A 27 -2.60 -13.15 4.42
C ILE A 27 -2.12 -14.45 3.80
N THR A 28 -1.20 -15.15 4.44
CA THR A 28 -0.68 -16.44 3.97
C THR A 28 -1.79 -17.48 3.93
N SER A 29 -2.63 -17.55 4.96
CA SER A 29 -3.78 -18.46 5.00
C SER A 29 -4.76 -18.19 3.86
N ILE A 30 -5.08 -16.91 3.59
CA ILE A 30 -5.98 -16.52 2.51
C ILE A 30 -5.37 -16.83 1.14
N ARG A 31 -4.08 -16.52 0.94
CA ARG A 31 -3.36 -16.74 -0.31
C ARG A 31 -3.21 -18.23 -0.64
N ASP A 32 -2.72 -19.02 0.31
CA ASP A 32 -2.33 -20.41 0.05
C ASP A 32 -3.55 -21.34 -0.12
N GLN A 33 -4.71 -20.97 0.43
CA GLN A 33 -5.98 -21.68 0.23
C GLN A 33 -6.70 -21.24 -1.06
N ASN A 34 -6.21 -20.19 -1.73
CA ASN A 34 -6.92 -19.61 -2.84
C ASN A 34 -6.86 -20.47 -4.10
N LYS A 35 -8.01 -20.60 -4.77
CA LYS A 35 -8.16 -21.27 -6.07
C LYS A 35 -8.78 -20.34 -7.11
N GLU A 36 -9.05 -19.09 -6.73
CA GLU A 36 -9.65 -18.08 -7.58
C GLU A 36 -8.61 -17.54 -8.59
N THR A 37 -9.08 -16.91 -9.67
CA THR A 37 -8.21 -16.25 -10.65
C THR A 37 -7.52 -15.04 -10.04
N LEU A 38 -6.44 -14.57 -10.68
CA LEU A 38 -5.71 -13.36 -10.26
C LEU A 38 -6.65 -12.16 -10.05
N THR A 39 -7.60 -11.95 -10.95
CA THR A 39 -8.58 -10.85 -10.87
C THR A 39 -9.43 -10.95 -9.62
N ILE A 40 -10.13 -12.07 -9.43
CA ILE A 40 -11.05 -12.28 -8.31
C ILE A 40 -10.30 -12.21 -6.98
N PHE A 41 -9.10 -12.81 -6.93
CA PHE A 41 -8.29 -12.78 -5.74
C PHE A 41 -7.80 -11.37 -5.40
N SER A 42 -7.37 -10.60 -6.40
CA SER A 42 -6.92 -9.22 -6.21
C SER A 42 -8.05 -8.34 -5.66
N GLU A 43 -9.25 -8.42 -6.23
CA GLU A 43 -10.42 -7.69 -5.74
C GLU A 43 -10.77 -8.02 -4.29
N LYS A 44 -10.52 -9.26 -3.86
CA LYS A 44 -10.79 -9.74 -2.50
C LYS A 44 -9.71 -9.37 -1.49
N ILE A 45 -8.44 -9.48 -1.87
CA ILE A 45 -7.31 -9.34 -0.94
C ILE A 45 -6.84 -7.89 -0.77
N LEU A 46 -6.92 -7.08 -1.84
CA LEU A 46 -6.40 -5.71 -1.82
C LEU A 46 -7.15 -4.78 -0.85
N PRO A 47 -8.49 -4.81 -0.74
CA PRO A 47 -9.20 -4.03 0.27
C PRO A 47 -8.82 -4.41 1.70
N LYS A 48 -8.40 -5.66 1.93
CA LYS A 48 -7.86 -6.07 3.23
C LYS A 48 -6.52 -5.39 3.45
N ILE A 49 -5.55 -5.61 2.56
CA ILE A 49 -4.17 -5.10 2.70
C ILE A 49 -4.10 -3.57 2.82
N LEU A 50 -4.89 -2.85 2.02
CA LEU A 50 -4.81 -1.39 1.89
C LEU A 50 -5.90 -0.65 2.68
N GLY A 51 -6.92 -1.35 3.18
CA GLY A 51 -8.02 -0.74 3.93
C GLY A 51 -8.68 0.40 3.16
N SER A 52 -8.84 1.55 3.83
CA SER A 52 -9.43 2.76 3.25
C SER A 52 -8.59 3.42 2.16
N GLU A 53 -7.32 3.03 2.01
CA GLU A 53 -6.48 3.56 0.93
C GLU A 53 -6.67 2.83 -0.40
N PHE A 54 -7.34 1.67 -0.40
CA PHE A 54 -7.67 0.98 -1.64
C PHE A 54 -8.69 1.78 -2.45
N LYS A 55 -8.46 1.89 -3.76
CA LYS A 55 -9.42 2.56 -4.67
C LYS A 55 -9.90 1.65 -5.76
N ARG A 56 -8.98 1.06 -6.50
CA ARG A 56 -9.30 0.15 -7.60
C ARG A 56 -8.15 -0.78 -7.92
N VAL A 57 -8.53 -1.91 -8.51
CA VAL A 57 -7.63 -2.81 -9.21
C VAL A 57 -8.18 -3.03 -10.61
N GLU A 58 -7.28 -3.04 -11.59
CA GLU A 58 -7.56 -3.40 -12.96
C GLU A 58 -6.56 -4.49 -13.34
N THR A 59 -7.05 -5.63 -13.85
CA THR A 59 -6.19 -6.66 -14.42
C THR A 59 -6.29 -6.63 -15.93
N GLY A 60 -5.17 -6.90 -16.59
CA GLY A 60 -5.08 -6.83 -18.04
C GLY A 60 -4.03 -7.76 -18.58
N VAL A 61 -3.76 -7.60 -19.87
CA VAL A 61 -2.64 -8.25 -20.54
C VAL A 61 -1.74 -7.19 -21.16
N ASP A 62 -0.45 -7.45 -21.14
CA ASP A 62 0.55 -6.61 -21.77
C ASP A 62 0.64 -6.84 -23.28
N LYS A 63 1.61 -6.17 -23.92
CA LYS A 63 1.84 -6.31 -25.37
C LYS A 63 2.26 -7.73 -25.78
N ASP A 64 2.79 -8.50 -24.85
CA ASP A 64 3.25 -9.88 -25.02
C ASP A 64 2.21 -10.89 -24.50
N ASN A 65 0.97 -10.43 -24.26
CA ASN A 65 -0.17 -11.20 -23.77
C ASN A 65 0.07 -11.84 -22.39
N GLN A 66 0.87 -11.19 -21.53
CA GLN A 66 1.14 -11.60 -20.17
C GLN A 66 0.32 -10.80 -19.16
N ASN A 67 -0.11 -11.45 -18.07
CA ASN A 67 -1.01 -10.85 -17.09
C ASN A 67 -0.38 -9.63 -16.38
N GLU A 68 -1.15 -8.56 -16.23
CA GLU A 68 -0.75 -7.39 -15.45
C GLU A 68 -1.79 -7.06 -14.38
N VAL A 69 -1.30 -6.47 -13.29
CA VAL A 69 -2.13 -5.96 -12.20
C VAL A 69 -1.81 -4.48 -12.01
N HIS A 70 -2.82 -3.63 -12.19
CA HIS A 70 -2.72 -2.19 -11.96
C HIS A 70 -3.56 -1.82 -10.75
N ILE A 71 -2.94 -1.21 -9.75
CA ILE A 71 -3.58 -0.89 -8.48
C ILE A 71 -3.46 0.59 -8.23
N THR A 72 -4.60 1.25 -8.08
CA THR A 72 -4.64 2.63 -7.60
C THR A 72 -4.97 2.63 -6.11
N TYR A 73 -4.16 3.37 -5.35
CA TYR A 73 -4.33 3.52 -3.92
C TYR A 73 -3.96 4.93 -3.48
N GLY A 74 -4.33 5.28 -2.25
CA GLY A 74 -3.99 6.57 -1.66
C GLY A 74 -4.99 7.02 -0.60
N SER A 75 -4.51 7.84 0.33
CA SER A 75 -5.33 8.40 1.40
C SER A 75 -6.10 9.63 0.94
N ASN A 76 -7.28 9.84 1.53
CA ASN A 76 -8.07 11.07 1.42
C ASN A 76 -7.52 12.22 2.29
N SER A 77 -6.46 11.99 3.07
CA SER A 77 -5.80 13.03 3.87
C SER A 77 -4.58 13.61 3.18
N ALA A 78 -4.53 14.94 3.11
CA ALA A 78 -3.31 15.68 2.83
C ALA A 78 -2.40 15.54 4.07
N LEU A 79 -1.36 14.73 3.96
CA LEU A 79 -0.30 14.71 4.97
C LEU A 79 0.50 16.00 4.83
N THR A 80 0.58 16.78 5.91
CA THR A 80 1.41 17.99 5.98
C THR A 80 2.85 17.59 6.30
N PHE A 81 3.78 17.91 5.41
CA PHE A 81 5.21 17.70 5.62
C PHE A 81 5.91 19.06 5.62
N ASN A 82 6.80 19.29 6.58
CA ASN A 82 7.52 20.57 6.64
C ASN A 82 8.69 20.62 5.63
N ASP A 83 9.13 19.47 5.08
CA ASP A 83 10.24 19.35 4.15
C ASP A 83 9.86 18.50 2.91
N PRO A 84 9.96 19.04 1.68
CA PRO A 84 9.76 18.29 0.44
C PRO A 84 10.68 17.05 0.30
N SER A 85 11.89 17.10 0.86
CA SER A 85 12.85 16.00 0.78
C SER A 85 12.41 14.81 1.64
N GLU A 86 11.94 15.10 2.86
CA GLU A 86 11.34 14.13 3.77
C GLU A 86 10.06 13.53 3.17
N TYR A 87 9.22 14.38 2.56
CA TYR A 87 8.00 13.94 1.88
C TYR A 87 8.28 12.88 0.82
N ARG A 88 9.24 13.17 -0.07
CA ARG A 88 9.64 12.23 -1.12
C ARG A 88 10.16 10.92 -0.55
N LYS A 89 11.04 11.00 0.45
CA LYS A 89 11.61 9.80 1.08
C LYS A 89 10.50 8.92 1.67
N VAL A 90 9.61 9.51 2.47
CA VAL A 90 8.51 8.78 3.12
C VAL A 90 7.57 8.16 2.09
N LEU A 91 7.19 8.89 1.03
CA LEU A 91 6.34 8.33 -0.02
C LEU A 91 7.01 7.19 -0.79
N THR A 92 8.31 7.29 -1.06
CA THR A 92 9.05 6.25 -1.78
C THR A 92 9.18 4.99 -0.92
N GLU A 93 9.50 5.14 0.37
CA GLU A 93 9.51 4.03 1.34
C GLU A 93 8.12 3.39 1.47
N TYR A 94 7.07 4.21 1.53
CA TYR A 94 5.70 3.73 1.61
C TYR A 94 5.26 2.97 0.35
N GLN A 95 5.56 3.49 -0.84
CA GLN A 95 5.32 2.80 -2.11
C GLN A 95 6.04 1.44 -2.15
N SER A 96 7.27 1.38 -1.64
CA SER A 96 8.04 0.14 -1.55
C SER A 96 7.35 -0.88 -0.63
N LEU A 97 6.86 -0.44 0.53
CA LEU A 97 6.11 -1.29 1.47
C LEU A 97 4.85 -1.87 0.82
N VAL A 98 4.06 -1.01 0.19
CA VAL A 98 2.81 -1.41 -0.47
C VAL A 98 3.10 -2.42 -1.58
N MET A 99 4.17 -2.19 -2.36
CA MET A 99 4.63 -3.13 -3.37
C MET A 99 4.98 -4.50 -2.79
N LEU A 100 5.73 -4.54 -1.69
CA LEU A 100 6.11 -5.79 -1.05
C LEU A 100 4.92 -6.52 -0.44
N ARG A 101 3.98 -5.81 0.20
CA ARG A 101 2.76 -6.42 0.76
C ARG A 101 1.91 -7.07 -0.33
N ILE A 102 1.62 -6.31 -1.38
CA ILE A 102 0.80 -6.78 -2.49
C ILE A 102 1.53 -7.88 -3.26
N GLY A 103 2.82 -7.68 -3.56
CA GLY A 103 3.66 -8.66 -4.22
C GLY A 103 3.68 -9.99 -3.49
N TYR A 104 3.81 -9.97 -2.15
CA TYR A 104 3.74 -11.18 -1.32
C TYR A 104 2.38 -11.88 -1.42
N ALA A 105 1.29 -11.11 -1.38
CA ALA A 105 -0.07 -11.65 -1.42
C ALA A 105 -0.38 -12.27 -2.79
N LEU A 106 0.02 -11.61 -3.88
CA LEU A 106 -0.30 -12.05 -5.25
C LEU A 106 0.70 -13.06 -5.82
N ASN A 107 1.77 -13.40 -5.11
CA ASN A 107 2.89 -14.17 -5.68
C ASN A 107 2.53 -15.57 -6.21
N LEU A 108 1.39 -16.16 -5.79
CA LEU A 108 0.94 -17.46 -6.29
C LEU A 108 0.07 -17.37 -7.56
N HIS A 109 -0.25 -16.16 -8.04
CA HIS A 109 -1.22 -15.93 -9.09
C HIS A 109 -0.64 -15.62 -10.48
N HIS A 110 0.65 -15.89 -10.71
CA HIS A 110 1.33 -15.73 -12.00
C HIS A 110 0.96 -14.44 -12.76
N PHE A 111 1.58 -13.32 -12.35
CA PHE A 111 1.48 -12.05 -13.05
C PHE A 111 2.85 -11.69 -13.64
N HIS A 112 2.88 -11.02 -14.79
CA HIS A 112 4.13 -10.51 -15.34
C HIS A 112 4.56 -9.23 -14.60
N ARG A 113 3.64 -8.27 -14.48
CA ARG A 113 3.92 -6.94 -13.96
C ARG A 113 2.89 -6.50 -12.92
N LEU A 114 3.40 -5.94 -11.83
CA LEU A 114 2.61 -5.23 -10.82
C LEU A 114 2.86 -3.73 -10.99
N SER A 115 1.80 -2.97 -11.22
CA SER A 115 1.80 -1.51 -11.34
C SER A 115 1.07 -0.90 -10.15
N LEU A 116 1.73 0.02 -9.46
CA LEU A 116 1.18 0.75 -8.33
C LEU A 116 1.09 2.23 -8.64
N SER A 117 -0.11 2.78 -8.47
CA SER A 117 -0.46 4.18 -8.71
C SER A 117 -0.89 4.84 -7.40
N LEU A 118 -0.01 5.63 -6.82
CA LEU A 118 -0.30 6.44 -5.64
C LEU A 118 -1.00 7.73 -6.07
N SER A 119 -2.23 7.90 -5.59
CA SER A 119 -3.02 9.12 -5.79
C SER A 119 -3.17 9.89 -4.48
N LYS A 120 -3.11 11.22 -4.55
CA LYS A 120 -3.27 12.11 -3.39
C LYS A 120 -4.22 13.26 -3.72
N PRO A 121 -5.00 13.72 -2.72
CA PRO A 121 -5.78 14.94 -2.85
C PRO A 121 -4.84 16.15 -2.96
N PHE A 122 -5.23 17.11 -3.78
CA PHE A 122 -4.59 18.42 -3.91
C PHE A 122 -5.67 19.51 -3.82
N PHE A 123 -5.33 20.60 -3.14
CA PHE A 123 -6.19 21.78 -3.01
C PHE A 123 -5.98 22.72 -4.19
N ILE A 124 -7.08 23.12 -4.84
CA ILE A 124 -7.08 24.12 -5.91
C ILE A 124 -7.38 25.48 -5.30
N GLN A 125 -6.35 26.30 -5.13
CA GLN A 125 -6.51 27.65 -4.59
C GLN A 125 -7.43 28.50 -5.48
N GLY A 126 -8.45 29.11 -4.87
CA GLY A 126 -9.33 30.08 -5.50
C GLY A 126 -10.69 29.54 -5.95
N GLU A 127 -11.02 28.27 -5.65
CA GLU A 127 -12.37 27.78 -5.91
C GLU A 127 -13.40 28.22 -4.86
N LYS A 128 -14.62 28.51 -5.32
CA LYS A 128 -15.70 29.01 -4.46
C LYS A 128 -16.47 27.92 -3.73
N ASN A 129 -16.33 26.67 -4.15
CA ASN A 129 -16.97 25.51 -3.55
C ASN A 129 -15.92 24.60 -2.89
N PRO A 130 -15.97 24.39 -1.56
CA PRO A 130 -15.04 23.53 -0.84
C PRO A 130 -14.99 22.09 -1.38
N GLU A 131 -16.12 21.59 -1.92
CA GLU A 131 -16.20 20.23 -2.48
C GLU A 131 -15.56 20.09 -3.87
N THR A 132 -15.37 21.19 -4.61
CA THR A 132 -14.61 21.22 -5.88
C THR A 132 -13.15 21.63 -5.68
N GLU A 133 -12.80 22.06 -4.46
CA GLU A 133 -11.46 22.53 -4.11
C GLU A 133 -10.48 21.37 -3.96
N ILE A 134 -10.95 20.17 -3.63
CA ILE A 134 -10.12 18.97 -3.50
C ILE A 134 -10.29 18.11 -4.75
N GLN A 135 -9.27 18.11 -5.61
CA GLN A 135 -9.14 17.13 -6.68
C GLN A 135 -8.11 16.08 -6.30
N GLU A 136 -8.21 14.89 -6.89
CA GLU A 136 -7.27 13.82 -6.64
C GLU A 136 -6.48 13.47 -7.90
N ALA A 137 -5.16 13.44 -7.78
CA ALA A 137 -4.26 13.14 -8.89
C ALA A 137 -3.37 11.99 -8.49
N GLU A 138 -3.03 11.19 -9.50
CA GLU A 138 -1.90 10.29 -9.40
C GLU A 138 -0.61 11.12 -9.34
N ILE A 139 0.19 10.88 -8.31
CA ILE A 139 1.44 11.61 -8.09
C ILE A 139 2.68 10.73 -8.23
N PHE A 140 2.51 9.40 -8.18
CA PHE A 140 3.62 8.47 -8.28
C PHE A 140 3.16 7.13 -8.84
N ARG A 141 3.85 6.65 -9.89
CA ARG A 141 3.58 5.35 -10.50
C ARG A 141 4.85 4.54 -10.59
N THR A 142 4.82 3.32 -10.06
CA THR A 142 5.92 2.36 -10.17
C THR A 142 5.44 1.02 -10.69
N THR A 143 6.31 0.32 -11.41
CA THR A 143 6.07 -1.04 -11.88
C THR A 143 7.21 -1.97 -11.51
N ILE A 144 6.91 -3.23 -11.18
CA ILE A 144 7.92 -4.27 -10.94
C ILE A 144 7.48 -5.59 -11.58
N SER A 145 8.45 -6.41 -11.99
CA SER A 145 8.16 -7.77 -12.47
C SER A 145 7.88 -8.72 -11.30
N GLN A 146 7.07 -9.75 -11.52
CA GLN A 146 6.92 -10.81 -10.51
C GLN A 146 8.25 -11.49 -10.23
N LEU A 147 9.08 -11.70 -11.25
CA LEU A 147 10.37 -12.36 -11.09
C LEU A 147 11.28 -11.64 -10.09
N ASP A 148 11.32 -10.31 -10.13
CA ASP A 148 12.13 -9.53 -9.19
C ASP A 148 11.55 -9.54 -7.78
N LEU A 149 10.22 -9.55 -7.64
CA LEU A 149 9.56 -9.75 -6.34
C LEU A 149 9.85 -11.14 -5.75
N VAL A 150 9.78 -12.19 -6.56
CA VAL A 150 10.11 -13.56 -6.14
C VAL A 150 11.55 -13.63 -5.65
N LYS A 151 12.51 -13.13 -6.45
CA LYS A 151 13.93 -13.08 -6.06
C LYS A 151 14.14 -12.33 -4.76
N PHE A 152 13.46 -11.20 -4.58
CA PHE A 152 13.51 -10.45 -3.33
C PHE A 152 13.04 -11.33 -2.15
N PHE A 153 11.88 -11.98 -2.22
CA PHE A 153 11.41 -12.83 -1.11
C PHE A 153 12.28 -14.08 -0.87
N GLU A 154 12.87 -14.64 -1.92
CA GLU A 154 13.82 -15.75 -1.82
C GLU A 154 15.12 -15.34 -1.11
N ASN A 155 15.63 -14.14 -1.40
CA ASN A 155 16.81 -13.57 -0.72
C ASN A 155 16.49 -13.15 0.72
N HIS A 156 15.22 -12.88 1.03
CA HIS A 156 14.76 -12.38 2.33
C HIS A 156 13.70 -13.31 2.97
N PRO A 157 14.02 -14.58 3.26
CA PRO A 157 13.02 -15.57 3.70
C PRO A 157 12.38 -15.25 5.06
N LYS A 158 13.05 -14.44 5.89
CA LYS A 158 12.56 -13.98 7.20
C LYS A 158 11.82 -12.64 7.14
N PHE A 159 11.82 -11.97 6.00
CA PHE A 159 11.15 -10.69 5.86
C PHE A 159 9.64 -10.86 5.98
N ASP A 160 9.03 -9.94 6.71
CA ASP A 160 7.59 -9.87 6.91
C ASP A 160 7.10 -8.49 6.43
N PRO A 161 6.42 -8.41 5.27
CA PRO A 161 5.94 -7.14 4.73
C PRO A 161 4.78 -6.54 5.55
N TYR A 162 4.17 -7.30 6.46
CA TYR A 162 3.07 -6.85 7.31
C TYR A 162 3.56 -6.37 8.68
N LYS A 163 4.73 -6.85 9.12
CA LYS A 163 5.44 -6.31 10.28
C LYS A 163 6.25 -5.09 9.88
N SER A 164 5.59 -3.94 9.74
CA SER A 164 6.30 -2.70 9.41
C SER A 164 7.21 -2.27 10.56
N PRO A 165 8.52 -2.07 10.31
CA PRO A 165 9.39 -1.30 11.19
C PRO A 165 8.89 0.16 11.23
N LYS A 166 9.38 0.94 12.20
CA LYS A 166 9.08 2.38 12.19
C LYS A 166 9.78 3.01 10.98
N LEU A 167 9.09 3.91 10.26
CA LEU A 167 9.68 4.66 9.15
C LEU A 167 11.03 5.27 9.60
N GLY A 168 12.06 5.13 8.77
CA GLY A 168 13.42 5.55 9.11
C GLY A 168 14.29 4.54 9.89
N ASP A 169 13.76 3.37 10.28
CA ASP A 169 14.61 2.27 10.80
C ASP A 169 15.62 1.83 9.72
N LYS A 170 16.90 1.68 10.08
CA LYS A 170 17.98 1.41 9.09
C LYS A 170 17.75 0.15 8.25
N GLU A 171 17.24 -0.91 8.88
CA GLU A 171 16.90 -2.16 8.21
C GLU A 171 15.76 -1.97 7.19
N TRP A 172 14.81 -1.09 7.52
CA TRP A 172 13.71 -0.73 6.64
C TRP A 172 14.19 0.06 5.41
N VAL A 173 15.06 1.05 5.65
CA VAL A 173 15.68 1.84 4.58
C VAL A 173 16.45 0.94 3.62
N SER A 174 17.30 0.03 4.12
CA SER A 174 18.05 -0.88 3.24
C SER A 174 17.15 -1.81 2.44
N THR A 175 16.07 -2.31 3.06
CA THR A 175 15.12 -3.23 2.41
C THR A 175 14.33 -2.52 1.30
N THR A 176 13.87 -1.30 1.56
CA THR A 176 13.15 -0.50 0.57
C THR A 176 14.07 -0.06 -0.57
N GLU A 177 15.30 0.36 -0.28
CA GLU A 177 16.29 0.68 -1.31
C GLU A 177 16.64 -0.51 -2.22
N GLU A 178 16.59 -1.74 -1.70
CA GLU A 178 16.83 -2.94 -2.50
C GLU A 178 15.73 -3.15 -3.55
N VAL A 179 14.45 -3.18 -3.13
CA VAL A 179 13.34 -3.37 -4.08
C VAL A 179 13.25 -2.21 -5.08
N GLN A 180 13.59 -0.99 -4.64
CA GLN A 180 13.64 0.20 -5.51
C GLN A 180 14.64 0.10 -6.66
N LYS A 181 15.67 -0.75 -6.56
CA LYS A 181 16.63 -0.97 -7.67
C LYS A 181 16.02 -1.80 -8.81
N HIS A 182 14.94 -2.50 -8.54
CA HIS A 182 14.30 -3.43 -9.49
C HIS A 182 13.02 -2.88 -10.09
N TRP A 183 12.36 -1.93 -9.43
CA TRP A 183 11.18 -1.30 -9.99
C TRP A 183 11.55 -0.26 -11.06
N LYS A 184 10.57 0.11 -11.87
CA LYS A 184 10.65 1.22 -12.81
C LYS A 184 9.67 2.31 -12.37
N VAL A 185 10.12 3.55 -12.37
CA VAL A 185 9.27 4.73 -12.14
C VAL A 185 8.69 5.16 -13.49
N GLU A 186 7.37 5.14 -13.61
CA GLU A 186 6.64 5.52 -14.84
C GLU A 186 6.05 6.93 -14.75
N LEU A 187 5.79 7.40 -13.53
CA LEU A 187 5.30 8.75 -13.23
C LEU A 187 5.91 9.21 -11.91
N ASP A 188 6.45 10.43 -11.88
CA ASP A 188 6.93 11.08 -10.66
C ASP A 188 6.53 12.55 -10.66
N GLU A 189 5.44 12.84 -9.95
CA GLU A 189 4.91 14.18 -9.74
C GLU A 189 4.92 14.55 -8.25
N ILE A 190 5.67 13.81 -7.42
CA ILE A 190 5.79 14.06 -5.97
C ILE A 190 6.22 15.50 -5.69
N SER A 191 7.14 16.02 -6.51
CA SER A 191 7.65 17.40 -6.37
C SER A 191 6.63 18.49 -6.68
N ARG A 192 5.52 18.17 -7.35
CA ARG A 192 4.43 19.11 -7.64
C ARG A 192 3.44 19.24 -6.48
N VAL A 193 3.50 18.35 -5.50
CA VAL A 193 2.68 18.46 -4.30
C VAL A 193 3.28 19.52 -3.41
N LYS A 194 2.52 20.59 -3.16
CA LYS A 194 2.90 21.61 -2.20
C LYS A 194 2.79 21.03 -0.79
N VAL A 195 3.89 21.07 -0.06
CA VAL A 195 3.94 20.72 1.36
C VAL A 195 3.95 22.03 2.17
N GLU A 196 3.31 22.02 3.34
CA GLU A 196 3.15 23.20 4.22
C GLU A 196 3.94 23.05 5.51
#